data_AF-A0A8H3CAS7-F1
#
_entry.id   AF-A0A8H3CAS7-F1
#
_cell.length_a   1.000
_cell.length_b   1.000
_cell.length_c   1.000
_cell.angle_alpha   90.00
_cell.angle_beta   90.00
_cell.angle_gamma   90.00
#
_symmetry.space_group_name_H-M   'P 1'
#
loop_
_entity.id
_entity.type
_entity.pdbx_description
1 polymer ?
#
loop_
_entity_poly.entity_id
_entity_poly.type
_entity_poly.pdbx_seq_one_letter_code
_entity_poly.pdbx_strand_id
1 'polypeptide(L)'
;MTQKNNMELTIGSYTHIISYPYPIQERGHRLRVARKSHYIEIIVVVSSPFDNAGYFLNPFPVLSTNTYTPWNIHHLNLDRLPVLDTTVPSEVEWLSPFCVLQLSDAEKAIRNGDQIQKEQAPNALLNLKDSLHAIAMHYSGVQGRQSQTIALCDVPQGGMYAILFISGIRLDLASMSIALDAAIVPLSEKRIDELSPGIGHMQFLSDEPIVQIRARGHELVAWKRALPAFVERCRNWVHKPNCEYRAQGRIPLSVAWGEKPLCSCGEGVGLTGPQWKVPEWKALLPFATRTAISPIFSVSYIESVAGVLNKTTPSKPIEACWTCGSAGKPKLLVCGKCKKAKYCSAACQRQNWTTHKKNCKAL
;
A
#
# COMPACT_ATOMS: atom_id res chain seq x y z
N MET A 1 -4.84 15.11 1.45
CA MET A 1 -5.47 14.98 0.11
C MET A 1 -6.33 13.73 0.12
N THR A 2 -7.64 13.93 0.21
CA THR A 2 -8.67 12.88 0.15
C THR A 2 -8.81 12.36 -1.27
N GLN A 3 -9.11 11.07 -1.42
CA GLN A 3 -9.45 10.45 -2.69
C GLN A 3 -10.67 11.19 -3.27
N LYS A 4 -10.48 11.97 -4.34
CA LYS A 4 -11.56 12.75 -4.96
C LYS A 4 -12.39 11.86 -5.86
N ASN A 5 -13.43 11.30 -5.27
CA ASN A 5 -14.48 10.60 -6.00
C ASN A 5 -15.71 11.50 -6.18
N ASN A 6 -15.64 12.76 -5.72
CA ASN A 6 -16.76 13.69 -5.78
C ASN A 6 -16.39 14.95 -6.58
N MET A 7 -17.34 15.50 -7.32
CA MET A 7 -17.28 16.85 -7.88
C MET A 7 -18.44 17.69 -7.35
N GLU A 8 -18.17 18.97 -7.12
CA GLU A 8 -19.20 19.95 -6.82
C GLU A 8 -19.64 20.65 -8.12
N LEU A 9 -20.93 20.60 -8.42
CA LEU A 9 -21.57 21.34 -9.50
C LEU A 9 -22.32 22.53 -8.89
N THR A 10 -21.96 23.73 -9.33
CA THR A 10 -22.60 24.98 -8.86
C THR A 10 -23.25 25.71 -10.03
N ILE A 11 -24.52 26.07 -9.87
CA ILE A 11 -25.34 26.80 -10.85
C ILE A 11 -26.07 27.94 -10.13
N GLY A 12 -25.54 29.16 -10.24
CA GLY A 12 -26.05 30.28 -9.45
C GLY A 12 -25.90 29.98 -7.96
N SER A 13 -27.02 29.94 -7.23
CA SER A 13 -27.07 29.58 -5.80
C SER A 13 -27.25 28.08 -5.53
N TYR A 14 -27.46 27.26 -6.56
CA TYR A 14 -27.66 25.82 -6.40
C TYR A 14 -26.33 25.08 -6.44
N THR A 15 -26.09 24.25 -5.43
CA THR A 15 -24.91 23.38 -5.34
C THR A 15 -25.34 21.93 -5.26
N HIS A 16 -24.72 21.07 -6.05
CA HIS A 16 -24.97 19.63 -6.05
C HIS A 16 -23.65 18.86 -6.04
N ILE A 17 -23.53 17.87 -5.15
CA ILE A 17 -22.35 17.00 -5.08
C ILE A 17 -22.61 15.75 -5.89
N ILE A 18 -21.76 15.50 -6.88
CA ILE A 18 -21.81 14.33 -7.75
C ILE A 18 -20.75 13.34 -7.29
N SER A 19 -21.19 12.14 -6.91
CA SER A 19 -20.30 11.05 -6.51
C SER A 19 -20.08 10.06 -7.65
N TYR A 20 -18.82 9.76 -7.91
CA TYR A 20 -18.39 8.79 -8.91
C TYR A 20 -17.99 7.47 -8.24
N PRO A 21 -18.30 6.33 -8.88
CA PRO A 21 -17.91 5.02 -8.35
C PRO A 21 -16.40 4.76 -8.45
N TYR A 22 -15.70 5.51 -9.30
CA TYR A 22 -14.25 5.42 -9.51
C TYR A 22 -13.59 6.78 -9.27
N PRO A 23 -12.34 6.82 -8.79
CA PRO A 23 -11.57 8.04 -8.72
C PRO A 23 -11.38 8.65 -10.11
N ILE A 24 -11.53 9.96 -10.18
CA ILE A 24 -11.42 10.74 -11.41
C ILE A 24 -10.18 11.61 -11.36
N GLN A 25 -9.67 11.99 -12.54
CA GLN A 25 -8.64 13.01 -12.63
C GLN A 25 -9.22 14.39 -12.29
N GLU A 26 -8.44 15.23 -11.61
CA GLU A 26 -8.87 16.60 -11.29
C GLU A 26 -9.03 17.48 -12.55
N ARG A 27 -8.25 17.18 -13.60
CA ARG A 27 -8.21 17.93 -14.86
C ARG A 27 -8.84 17.13 -15.99
N GLY A 28 -9.23 17.83 -17.05
CA GLY A 28 -9.79 17.20 -18.25
C GLY A 28 -11.28 16.92 -18.20
N HIS A 29 -11.97 17.32 -17.12
CA HIS A 29 -13.42 17.30 -17.07
C HIS A 29 -14.02 18.26 -18.11
N ARG A 30 -15.17 17.91 -18.67
CA ARG A 30 -15.92 18.75 -19.62
C ARG A 30 -17.35 18.87 -19.16
N LEU A 31 -17.84 20.11 -19.10
CA LEU A 31 -19.23 20.41 -18.81
C LEU A 31 -19.97 20.69 -20.12
N ARG A 32 -21.10 20.04 -20.34
CA ARG A 32 -22.03 20.36 -21.43
C ARG A 32 -23.40 20.70 -20.85
N VAL A 33 -23.90 21.88 -21.21
CA VAL A 33 -25.18 22.38 -20.72
C VAL A 33 -26.18 22.40 -21.87
N ALA A 34 -27.10 21.44 -21.88
CA ALA A 34 -28.15 21.36 -22.88
C ALA A 34 -29.36 22.21 -22.44
N ARG A 35 -29.27 23.53 -22.66
CA ARG A 35 -30.29 24.50 -22.19
C ARG A 35 -31.70 24.22 -22.71
N LYS A 36 -31.83 23.76 -23.95
CA LYS A 36 -33.13 23.44 -24.57
C LYS A 36 -33.77 22.17 -24.01
N SER A 37 -32.95 21.22 -23.57
CA SER A 37 -33.39 19.90 -23.08
C SER A 37 -33.22 19.75 -21.56
N HIS A 38 -32.89 20.84 -20.87
CA HIS A 38 -32.76 20.95 -19.41
C HIS A 38 -31.89 19.88 -18.73
N TYR A 39 -30.80 19.44 -19.36
CA TYR A 39 -29.83 18.55 -18.72
C TYR A 39 -28.41 19.11 -18.74
N ILE A 40 -27.61 18.64 -17.78
CA ILE A 40 -26.20 18.94 -17.66
C ILE A 40 -25.45 17.62 -17.73
N GLU A 41 -24.52 17.51 -18.66
CA GLU A 41 -23.62 16.38 -18.80
C GLU A 41 -22.24 16.78 -18.30
N ILE A 42 -21.69 15.98 -17.38
CA ILE A 42 -20.35 16.15 -16.85
C ILE A 42 -19.53 14.94 -17.25
N ILE A 43 -18.60 15.16 -18.16
CA ILE A 43 -17.69 14.13 -18.65
C ILE A 43 -16.41 14.24 -17.82
N VAL A 44 -16.02 13.14 -17.19
CA VAL A 44 -14.82 13.05 -16.36
C VAL A 44 -13.87 12.00 -16.92
N VAL A 45 -12.58 12.17 -16.65
CA VAL A 45 -11.56 11.18 -17.00
C VAL A 45 -11.32 10.29 -15.78
N VAL A 46 -11.48 8.98 -15.94
CA VAL A 46 -11.20 8.00 -14.88
C VAL A 46 -9.69 7.97 -14.63
N SER A 47 -9.29 7.88 -13.35
CA SER A 47 -7.88 7.74 -12.97
C SER A 47 -7.30 6.42 -13.51
N SER A 48 -6.20 6.53 -14.25
CA SER A 48 -5.37 5.41 -14.71
C SER A 48 -4.45 4.91 -13.59
N PRO A 49 -4.02 3.63 -13.61
CA PRO A 49 -3.04 3.09 -12.65
C PRO A 49 -1.71 3.85 -12.58
N PHE A 50 -1.33 4.57 -13.65
CA PHE A 50 -0.09 5.34 -13.73
C PHE A 50 -0.24 6.81 -13.35
N ASP A 51 -1.46 7.25 -13.02
CA ASP A 51 -1.69 8.63 -12.63
C ASP A 51 -1.26 8.87 -11.19
N ASN A 52 -0.61 10.00 -10.92
CA ASN A 52 -0.36 10.50 -9.56
C ASN A 52 -1.63 11.09 -8.91
N ALA A 53 -2.79 10.52 -9.21
CA ALA A 53 -4.10 10.96 -8.78
C ALA A 53 -4.99 9.74 -8.43
N GLY A 54 -6.19 10.01 -7.93
CA GLY A 54 -7.18 8.97 -7.66
C GLY A 54 -6.67 7.87 -6.72
N TYR A 55 -6.52 6.65 -7.23
CA TYR A 55 -6.07 5.48 -6.47
C TYR A 55 -4.68 5.64 -5.85
N PHE A 56 -3.79 6.40 -6.49
CA PHE A 56 -2.48 6.70 -5.95
C PHE A 56 -2.55 7.46 -4.60
N LEU A 57 -3.56 8.32 -4.43
CA LEU A 57 -3.72 9.14 -3.23
C LEU A 57 -4.23 8.34 -2.03
N ASN A 58 -4.93 7.22 -2.26
CA ASN A 58 -5.37 6.32 -1.21
C ASN A 58 -5.44 4.88 -1.74
N PRO A 59 -4.33 4.14 -1.72
CA PRO A 59 -4.27 2.79 -2.27
C PRO A 59 -5.07 1.77 -1.43
N PHE A 60 -5.56 2.13 -0.25
CA PHE A 60 -6.31 1.24 0.64
C PHE A 60 -7.61 1.91 1.13
N PRO A 61 -8.57 2.19 0.22
CA PRO A 61 -9.83 2.78 0.65
C PRO A 61 -10.62 1.83 1.52
N VAL A 62 -11.12 2.35 2.64
CA VAL A 62 -12.14 1.70 3.47
C VAL A 62 -13.43 2.49 3.29
N LEU A 63 -14.44 1.84 2.72
CA LEU A 63 -15.74 2.45 2.47
C LEU A 63 -16.61 2.41 3.73
N SER A 64 -17.51 3.37 3.85
CA SER A 64 -18.46 3.51 4.97
C SER A 64 -19.91 3.62 4.46
N THR A 65 -20.34 2.67 3.62
CA THR A 65 -21.69 2.69 3.04
C THR A 65 -22.75 2.07 3.96
N ASN A 66 -22.39 1.06 4.76
CA ASN A 66 -23.24 0.43 5.79
C ASN A 66 -22.39 -0.20 6.90
N THR A 67 -21.30 -0.85 6.49
CA THR A 67 -20.21 -1.36 7.32
C THR A 67 -18.89 -0.78 6.81
N TYR A 68 -17.85 -0.81 7.63
CA TYR A 68 -16.51 -0.46 7.17
C TYR A 68 -15.94 -1.63 6.37
N THR A 69 -15.71 -1.41 5.07
CA THR A 69 -15.32 -2.48 4.15
C THR A 69 -14.10 -2.03 3.34
N PRO A 70 -12.97 -2.76 3.39
CA PRO A 70 -11.86 -2.52 2.48
C PRO A 70 -12.32 -2.69 1.04
N TRP A 71 -12.01 -1.74 0.18
CA TRP A 71 -12.49 -1.76 -1.20
C TRP A 71 -11.73 -2.77 -2.08
N ASN A 72 -10.42 -2.89 -1.86
CA ASN A 72 -9.51 -3.59 -2.75
C ASN A 72 -8.83 -4.80 -2.11
N ILE A 73 -9.28 -5.21 -0.92
CA ILE A 73 -8.79 -6.40 -0.22
C ILE A 73 -10.00 -7.16 0.30
N HIS A 74 -10.09 -8.46 -0.01
CA HIS A 74 -11.22 -9.29 0.38
C HIS A 74 -11.18 -9.63 1.88
N HIS A 75 -12.35 -9.85 2.49
CA HIS A 75 -12.47 -10.23 3.91
C HIS A 75 -11.93 -11.65 4.16
N LEU A 76 -11.26 -11.84 5.30
CA LEU A 76 -10.73 -13.11 5.76
C LEU A 76 -11.24 -13.46 7.15
N ASN A 77 -11.73 -14.70 7.31
CA ASN A 77 -11.90 -15.31 8.62
C ASN A 77 -10.63 -16.10 8.97
N LEU A 78 -9.68 -15.43 9.64
CA LEU A 78 -8.36 -15.99 9.96
C LEU A 78 -8.42 -17.30 10.76
N ASP A 79 -9.43 -17.47 11.62
CA ASP A 79 -9.58 -18.68 12.45
C ASP A 79 -9.97 -19.91 11.64
N ARG A 80 -10.46 -19.72 10.40
CA ARG A 80 -10.83 -20.80 9.46
C ARG A 80 -9.73 -21.12 8.46
N LEU A 81 -8.65 -20.34 8.41
CA LEU A 81 -7.56 -20.56 7.48
C LEU A 81 -6.52 -21.52 8.08
N PRO A 82 -5.98 -22.46 7.27
CA PRO A 82 -4.87 -23.31 7.70
C PRO A 82 -3.68 -22.46 8.14
N VAL A 83 -3.01 -22.90 9.20
CA VAL A 83 -1.75 -22.30 9.67
C VAL A 83 -0.61 -22.95 8.90
N LEU A 84 0.30 -22.14 8.38
CA LEU A 84 1.56 -22.61 7.82
C LEU A 84 2.53 -22.90 8.97
N ASP A 85 3.07 -24.11 9.01
CA ASP A 85 4.15 -24.47 9.93
C ASP A 85 5.45 -23.76 9.51
N THR A 86 6.01 -22.96 10.43
CA THR A 86 7.26 -22.22 10.23
C THR A 86 8.33 -22.61 11.25
N THR A 87 8.21 -23.80 11.85
CA THR A 87 9.20 -24.33 12.81
C THR A 87 10.53 -24.67 12.14
N VAL A 88 10.49 -25.10 10.87
CA VAL A 88 11.68 -25.42 10.06
C VAL A 88 11.77 -24.43 8.89
N PRO A 89 12.58 -23.35 9.00
CA PRO A 89 12.64 -22.30 7.98
C PRO A 89 12.98 -22.80 6.57
N SER A 90 13.78 -23.87 6.45
CA SER A 90 14.14 -24.45 5.15
C SER A 90 12.93 -25.05 4.39
N GLU A 91 11.89 -25.48 5.10
CA GLU A 91 10.67 -26.02 4.46
C GLU A 91 9.75 -24.92 3.89
N VAL A 92 9.93 -23.69 4.36
CA VAL A 92 9.15 -22.51 3.94
C VAL A 92 9.98 -21.51 3.13
N GLU A 93 11.13 -21.93 2.59
CA GLU A 93 12.00 -21.08 1.75
C GLU A 93 11.27 -20.47 0.55
N TRP A 94 10.23 -21.13 0.05
CA TRP A 94 9.37 -20.63 -1.03
C TRP A 94 8.69 -19.29 -0.71
N LEU A 95 8.54 -18.93 0.58
CA LEU A 95 8.03 -17.63 1.00
C LEU A 95 8.88 -16.46 0.49
N SER A 96 10.20 -16.67 0.35
CA SER A 96 11.10 -15.63 -0.13
C SER A 96 10.82 -15.23 -1.59
N PRO A 97 10.91 -16.14 -2.59
CA PRO A 97 10.56 -15.79 -3.97
C PRO A 97 9.09 -15.37 -4.09
N PHE A 98 8.17 -15.96 -3.32
CA PHE A 98 6.77 -15.53 -3.27
C PHE A 98 6.64 -14.05 -2.88
N CYS A 99 7.29 -13.61 -1.79
CA CYS A 99 7.24 -12.23 -1.36
C CYS A 99 8.06 -11.28 -2.24
N VAL A 100 9.13 -11.75 -2.90
CA VAL A 100 9.91 -10.94 -3.88
C VAL A 100 9.07 -10.59 -5.11
N LEU A 101 8.13 -11.47 -5.49
CA LEU A 101 7.25 -11.26 -6.64
C LEU A 101 6.12 -10.27 -6.39
N GLN A 102 6.00 -9.71 -5.19
CA GLN A 102 5.15 -8.53 -4.92
C GLN A 102 5.51 -7.34 -5.80
N LEU A 103 6.80 -7.20 -6.11
CA LEU A 103 7.33 -6.08 -6.85
C LEU A 103 7.29 -6.31 -8.36
N SER A 104 6.86 -5.29 -9.09
CA SER A 104 7.09 -5.24 -10.53
C SER A 104 8.56 -5.03 -10.88
N ASP A 105 8.90 -5.23 -12.15
CA ASP A 105 10.27 -5.05 -12.61
C ASP A 105 10.73 -3.58 -12.47
N ALA A 106 9.81 -2.63 -12.64
CA ALA A 106 10.07 -1.21 -12.41
C ALA A 106 10.32 -0.92 -10.92
N GLU A 107 9.48 -1.45 -10.03
CA GLU A 107 9.67 -1.34 -8.58
C GLU A 107 10.99 -1.97 -8.13
N LYS A 108 11.35 -3.15 -8.65
CA LYS A 108 12.64 -3.81 -8.37
C LYS A 108 13.84 -2.96 -8.79
N ALA A 109 13.76 -2.32 -9.96
CA ALA A 109 14.81 -1.42 -10.43
C ALA A 109 15.00 -0.23 -9.47
N ILE A 110 13.92 0.32 -8.94
CA ILE A 110 13.96 1.42 -7.95
C ILE A 110 14.50 0.92 -6.61
N ARG A 111 14.00 -0.22 -6.10
CA ARG A 111 14.45 -0.81 -4.84
C ARG A 111 15.95 -1.10 -4.84
N ASN A 112 16.48 -1.60 -5.95
CA ASN A 112 17.90 -1.91 -6.11
C ASN A 112 18.74 -0.69 -6.54
N GLY A 113 18.11 0.45 -6.81
CA GLY A 113 18.74 1.66 -7.30
C GLY A 113 19.09 2.68 -6.21
N ASP A 114 19.03 3.95 -6.60
CA ASP A 114 19.44 5.11 -5.79
C ASP A 114 18.52 5.39 -4.59
N GLN A 115 19.10 5.84 -3.48
CA GLN A 115 18.37 6.09 -2.23
C GLN A 115 17.40 7.27 -2.33
N ILE A 116 17.78 8.35 -3.03
CA ILE A 116 16.93 9.53 -3.22
C ILE A 116 15.67 9.12 -3.97
N GLN A 117 15.80 8.23 -4.96
CA GLN A 117 14.64 7.73 -5.70
C GLN A 117 13.69 6.94 -4.80
N LYS A 118 14.20 6.06 -3.93
CA LYS A 118 13.35 5.25 -3.01
C LYS A 118 12.53 6.10 -2.05
N GLU A 119 13.05 7.25 -1.64
CA GLU A 119 12.39 8.13 -0.66
C GLU A 119 11.30 9.02 -1.26
N GLN A 120 11.17 9.09 -2.60
CA GLN A 120 10.15 9.90 -3.25
C GLN A 120 8.73 9.39 -2.97
N ALA A 121 7.78 10.32 -2.83
CA ALA A 121 6.37 10.01 -2.55
C ALA A 121 5.74 8.95 -3.47
N PRO A 122 6.02 8.90 -4.80
CA PRO A 122 5.51 7.86 -5.68
C PRO A 122 5.92 6.44 -5.34
N ASN A 123 7.01 6.27 -4.59
CA ASN A 123 7.58 4.97 -4.27
C ASN A 123 7.19 4.51 -2.85
N ALA A 124 6.26 5.21 -2.19
CA ALA A 124 5.80 4.82 -0.85
C ALA A 124 5.19 3.40 -0.81
N LEU A 125 4.45 3.01 -1.86
CA LEU A 125 3.87 1.66 -1.95
C LEU A 125 4.94 0.59 -2.18
N LEU A 126 5.99 0.90 -2.96
CA LEU A 126 7.16 0.03 -3.12
C LEU A 126 7.81 -0.25 -1.75
N ASN A 127 8.07 0.80 -0.96
CA ASN A 127 8.69 0.66 0.36
C ASN A 127 7.78 -0.14 1.32
N LEU A 128 6.45 0.06 1.24
CA LEU A 128 5.49 -0.74 1.99
C LEU A 128 5.59 -2.24 1.63
N LYS A 129 5.66 -2.58 0.34
CA LYS A 129 5.85 -3.96 -0.12
C LYS A 129 7.18 -4.56 0.36
N ASP A 130 8.25 -3.76 0.40
CA ASP A 130 9.55 -4.17 0.93
C ASP A 130 9.47 -4.49 2.44
N SER A 131 8.77 -3.66 3.22
CA SER A 131 8.48 -3.93 4.62
C SER A 131 7.59 -5.16 4.83
N LEU A 132 6.57 -5.38 3.99
CA LEU A 132 5.76 -6.60 4.02
C LEU A 132 6.59 -7.86 3.77
N HIS A 133 7.53 -7.80 2.82
CA HIS A 133 8.50 -8.86 2.59
C HIS A 133 9.34 -9.11 3.85
N ALA A 134 9.93 -8.06 4.44
CA ALA A 134 10.74 -8.18 5.64
C ALA A 134 9.97 -8.76 6.84
N ILE A 135 8.71 -8.37 7.05
CA ILE A 135 7.85 -8.95 8.08
C ILE A 135 7.70 -10.46 7.90
N ALA A 136 7.40 -10.91 6.67
CA ALA A 136 7.24 -12.34 6.38
C ALA A 136 8.54 -13.12 6.60
N MET A 137 9.69 -12.54 6.22
CA MET A 137 11.00 -13.18 6.41
C MET A 137 11.39 -13.28 7.87
N HIS A 138 11.16 -12.22 8.65
CA HIS A 138 11.42 -12.23 10.09
C HIS A 138 10.51 -13.19 10.84
N TYR A 139 9.22 -13.27 10.50
CA TYR A 139 8.34 -14.24 11.17
C TYR A 139 8.71 -15.69 10.83
N SER A 140 9.00 -15.98 9.57
CA SER A 140 9.30 -17.35 9.10
C SER A 140 10.71 -17.83 9.40
N GLY A 141 11.65 -16.92 9.70
CA GLY A 141 13.06 -17.25 9.88
C GLY A 141 13.81 -17.57 8.58
N VAL A 142 13.18 -17.42 7.41
CA VAL A 142 13.78 -17.75 6.11
C VAL A 142 14.96 -16.84 5.79
N GLN A 143 14.89 -15.56 6.15
CA GLN A 143 16.00 -14.61 5.98
C GLN A 143 16.24 -13.84 7.26
N GLY A 144 17.24 -14.28 8.02
CA GLY A 144 17.69 -13.61 9.25
C GLY A 144 16.99 -14.13 10.49
N ARG A 145 17.04 -13.32 11.56
CA ARG A 145 16.54 -13.71 12.88
C ARG A 145 15.03 -13.87 12.86
N GLN A 146 14.57 -15.03 13.32
CA GLN A 146 13.15 -15.31 13.52
C GLN A 146 12.62 -14.46 14.68
N SER A 147 11.48 -13.79 14.48
CA SER A 147 10.82 -13.01 15.52
C SER A 147 9.33 -12.88 15.26
N GLN A 148 8.55 -13.00 16.34
CA GLN A 148 7.11 -12.77 16.33
C GLN A 148 6.74 -11.33 16.75
N THR A 149 7.71 -10.54 17.20
CA THR A 149 7.51 -9.16 17.67
C THR A 149 8.31 -8.20 16.80
N ILE A 150 7.60 -7.36 16.04
CA ILE A 150 8.21 -6.43 15.08
C ILE A 150 7.76 -5.00 15.37
N ALA A 151 8.69 -4.08 15.50
CA ALA A 151 8.42 -2.65 15.54
C ALA A 151 8.49 -2.04 14.14
N LEU A 152 7.48 -1.23 13.81
CA LEU A 152 7.54 -0.34 12.66
C LEU A 152 8.08 1.03 13.13
N CYS A 153 9.16 1.49 12.50
CA CYS A 153 9.90 2.67 12.92
C CYS A 153 9.95 3.73 11.82
N ASP A 154 9.87 5.01 12.16
CA ASP A 154 10.30 6.13 11.34
C ASP A 154 11.40 6.85 12.12
N VAL A 155 12.64 6.42 11.88
CA VAL A 155 13.82 6.90 12.64
C VAL A 155 14.00 8.42 12.49
N PRO A 156 13.88 9.03 11.30
CA PRO A 156 13.93 10.48 11.15
C PRO A 156 12.90 11.25 11.98
N GLN A 157 11.69 10.70 12.19
CA GLN A 157 10.60 11.42 12.85
C GLN A 157 10.47 11.14 14.36
N GLY A 158 11.13 10.12 14.91
CA GLY A 158 11.14 9.90 16.37
C GLY A 158 11.03 8.44 16.83
N GLY A 159 11.25 7.46 15.95
CA GLY A 159 11.40 6.06 16.35
C GLY A 159 10.19 5.18 16.05
N MET A 160 9.76 4.36 17.00
CA MET A 160 8.69 3.38 16.79
C MET A 160 7.32 4.06 16.73
N TYR A 161 6.49 3.73 15.74
CA TYR A 161 5.10 4.22 15.62
C TYR A 161 4.05 3.11 15.70
N ALA A 162 4.46 1.84 15.62
CA ALA A 162 3.60 0.70 15.87
C ALA A 162 4.41 -0.53 16.27
N ILE A 163 3.79 -1.42 17.03
CA ILE A 163 4.32 -2.75 17.35
C ILE A 163 3.35 -3.80 16.80
N LEU A 164 3.90 -4.81 16.12
CA LEU A 164 3.19 -5.96 15.58
C LEU A 164 3.55 -7.21 16.39
N PHE A 165 2.52 -7.90 16.88
CA PHE A 165 2.60 -9.24 17.43
C PHE A 165 2.04 -10.21 16.40
N ILE A 166 2.86 -11.10 15.88
CA ILE A 166 2.49 -11.99 14.77
C ILE A 166 2.33 -13.39 15.33
N SER A 167 1.11 -13.91 15.26
CA SER A 167 0.77 -15.22 15.83
C SER A 167 0.97 -16.39 14.85
N GLY A 168 1.00 -16.12 13.55
CA GLY A 168 0.94 -17.14 12.52
C GLY A 168 0.98 -16.58 11.11
N ILE A 169 1.43 -17.41 10.16
CA ILE A 169 1.09 -17.26 8.74
C ILE A 169 -0.10 -18.17 8.45
N ARG A 170 -1.17 -17.60 7.89
CA ARG A 170 -2.35 -18.31 7.41
C ARG A 170 -2.31 -18.47 5.90
N LEU A 171 -2.77 -19.62 5.40
CA LEU A 171 -2.88 -19.87 3.97
C LEU A 171 -4.22 -19.36 3.44
N ASP A 172 -4.16 -18.32 2.60
CA ASP A 172 -5.30 -17.76 1.89
C ASP A 172 -5.47 -18.49 0.56
N LEU A 173 -6.10 -19.66 0.65
CA LEU A 173 -6.24 -20.58 -0.49
C LEU A 173 -7.06 -19.97 -1.64
N ALA A 174 -8.05 -19.13 -1.31
CA ALA A 174 -8.93 -18.52 -2.31
C ALA A 174 -8.19 -17.52 -3.20
N SER A 175 -7.23 -16.80 -2.63
CA SER A 175 -6.40 -15.85 -3.39
C SER A 175 -5.02 -16.38 -3.75
N MET A 176 -4.74 -17.67 -3.50
CA MET A 176 -3.40 -18.28 -3.65
C MET A 176 -2.30 -17.45 -2.98
N SER A 177 -2.58 -16.96 -1.77
CA SER A 177 -1.69 -16.08 -1.02
C SER A 177 -1.52 -16.51 0.43
N ILE A 178 -0.85 -15.68 1.22
CA ILE A 178 -0.72 -15.82 2.66
C ILE A 178 -1.29 -14.59 3.37
N ALA A 179 -1.69 -14.77 4.62
CA ALA A 179 -2.04 -13.69 5.53
C ALA A 179 -1.35 -13.88 6.88
N LEU A 180 -0.58 -12.91 7.32
CA LEU A 180 -0.03 -12.82 8.66
C LEU A 180 -1.18 -12.48 9.62
N ASP A 181 -1.48 -13.41 10.53
CA ASP A 181 -2.44 -13.23 11.62
C ASP A 181 -1.75 -12.51 12.76
N ALA A 182 -1.93 -11.19 12.81
CA ALA A 182 -1.20 -10.31 13.72
C ALA A 182 -2.13 -9.47 14.59
N ALA A 183 -1.58 -8.90 15.65
CA ALA A 183 -2.20 -7.86 16.46
C ALA A 183 -1.29 -6.63 16.44
N ILE A 184 -1.86 -5.46 16.18
CA ILE A 184 -1.12 -4.19 16.10
C ILE A 184 -1.43 -3.30 17.29
N VAL A 185 -0.38 -2.75 17.90
CA VAL A 185 -0.43 -1.68 18.90
C VAL A 185 0.06 -0.39 18.24
N PRO A 186 -0.83 0.55 17.85
CA PRO A 186 -0.42 1.84 17.34
C PRO A 186 0.17 2.70 18.46
N LEU A 187 1.35 3.26 18.25
CA LEU A 187 1.96 4.22 19.15
C LEU A 187 1.58 5.64 18.70
N SER A 188 1.36 6.51 19.67
CA SER A 188 1.03 7.92 19.47
C SER A 188 1.55 8.70 20.65
N GLU A 189 1.87 9.98 20.46
CA GLU A 189 2.36 10.87 21.53
C GLU A 189 1.42 10.85 22.73
N LYS A 190 0.11 10.84 22.50
CA LYS A 190 -0.94 10.81 23.54
C LYS A 190 -1.02 9.52 24.35
N ARG A 191 -0.39 8.43 23.89
CA ARG A 191 -0.48 7.10 24.51
C ARG A 191 0.87 6.54 24.92
N ILE A 192 1.97 7.21 24.57
CA ILE A 192 3.29 6.66 24.83
C ILE A 192 3.53 6.48 26.33
N ASP A 193 3.05 7.41 27.16
CA ASP A 193 3.16 7.33 28.62
C ASP A 193 2.40 6.13 29.20
N GLU A 194 1.20 5.86 28.67
CA GLU A 194 0.36 4.71 29.06
C GLU A 194 1.02 3.38 28.66
N LEU A 195 1.63 3.33 27.47
CA LEU A 195 2.18 2.09 26.90
C LEU A 195 3.63 1.82 27.31
N SER A 196 4.38 2.83 27.73
CA SER A 196 5.82 2.72 28.06
C SER A 196 6.12 1.64 29.09
N PRO A 197 5.37 1.50 30.20
CA PRO A 197 5.61 0.41 31.15
C PRO A 197 5.44 -0.97 30.51
N GLY A 198 4.43 -1.13 29.65
CA GLY A 198 4.17 -2.38 28.92
C GLY A 198 5.26 -2.69 27.90
N ILE A 199 5.76 -1.69 27.17
CA ILE A 199 6.89 -1.82 26.24
C ILE A 199 8.16 -2.21 26.99
N GLY A 200 8.45 -1.55 28.11
CA GLY A 200 9.60 -1.86 28.96
C GLY A 200 9.53 -3.28 29.53
N HIS A 201 8.36 -3.72 29.98
CA HIS A 201 8.15 -5.08 30.46
C HIS A 201 8.34 -6.13 29.36
N MET A 202 7.77 -5.90 28.17
CA MET A 202 7.97 -6.75 27.00
C MET A 202 9.45 -6.88 26.65
N GLN A 203 10.18 -5.76 26.62
CA GLN A 203 11.62 -5.75 26.34
C GLN A 203 12.44 -6.47 27.43
N PHE A 204 12.07 -6.30 28.70
CA PHE A 204 12.72 -6.96 29.82
C PHE A 204 12.56 -8.49 29.78
N LEU A 205 11.40 -8.98 29.34
CA LEU A 205 11.13 -10.42 29.21
C LEU A 205 11.71 -11.03 27.92
N SER A 206 12.12 -10.21 26.96
CA SER A 206 12.66 -10.69 25.68
C SER A 206 14.18 -10.90 25.80
N ASP A 207 14.67 -12.08 25.41
CA ASP A 207 16.11 -12.36 25.37
C ASP A 207 16.84 -11.59 24.26
N GLU A 208 16.11 -11.23 23.20
CA GLU A 208 16.63 -10.55 22.01
C GLU A 208 15.96 -9.19 21.81
N PRO A 209 16.67 -8.19 21.25
CA PRO A 209 16.08 -6.89 20.96
C PRO A 209 14.93 -7.02 19.95
N ILE A 210 13.96 -6.11 20.04
CA ILE A 210 12.85 -6.05 19.08
C ILE A 210 13.36 -5.86 17.65
N VAL A 211 12.84 -6.63 16.70
CA VAL A 211 13.13 -6.42 15.27
C VAL A 211 12.54 -5.08 14.86
N GLN A 212 13.34 -4.22 14.21
CA GLN A 212 12.90 -2.92 13.74
C GLN A 212 12.86 -2.87 12.21
N ILE A 213 11.68 -2.64 11.65
CA ILE A 213 11.51 -2.35 10.23
C ILE A 213 11.40 -0.84 10.07
N ARG A 214 12.39 -0.27 9.37
CA ARG A 214 12.55 1.18 9.23
C ARG A 214 11.83 1.67 7.98
N ALA A 215 10.76 2.43 8.20
CA ALA A 215 10.03 3.14 7.18
C ALA A 215 10.92 4.14 6.44
N ARG A 216 10.76 4.24 5.12
CA ARG A 216 11.56 5.12 4.26
C ARG A 216 10.70 6.19 3.59
N GLY A 217 11.13 7.45 3.66
CA GLY A 217 10.46 8.58 3.01
C GLY A 217 8.98 8.65 3.39
N HIS A 218 8.11 8.42 2.41
CA HIS A 218 6.65 8.50 2.58
C HIS A 218 5.97 7.18 3.00
N GLU A 219 6.74 6.14 3.35
CA GLU A 219 6.21 4.81 3.69
C GLU A 219 5.32 4.81 4.94
N LEU A 220 5.62 5.64 5.95
CA LEU A 220 4.77 5.75 7.15
C LEU A 220 3.32 6.10 6.78
N VAL A 221 3.14 7.02 5.84
CA VAL A 221 1.80 7.40 5.36
C VAL A 221 1.13 6.24 4.64
N ALA A 222 1.89 5.43 3.88
CA ALA A 222 1.38 4.23 3.23
C ALA A 222 0.92 3.18 4.25
N TRP A 223 1.74 2.90 5.27
CA TRP A 223 1.36 2.03 6.39
C TRP A 223 0.09 2.52 7.09
N LYS A 224 0.04 3.79 7.48
CA LYS A 224 -1.14 4.36 8.17
C LYS A 224 -2.43 4.29 7.35
N ARG A 225 -2.33 4.26 6.02
CA ARG A 225 -3.48 4.00 5.12
C ARG A 225 -3.82 2.52 4.99
N ALA A 226 -2.82 1.64 4.97
CA ALA A 226 -3.01 0.19 4.84
C ALA A 226 -3.61 -0.45 6.11
N LEU A 227 -3.22 0.05 7.29
CA LEU A 227 -3.61 -0.56 8.57
C LEU A 227 -5.12 -0.65 8.80
N PRO A 228 -5.94 0.40 8.57
CA PRO A 228 -7.39 0.26 8.63
C PRO A 228 -7.91 -0.84 7.70
N ALA A 229 -7.41 -0.90 6.46
CA ALA A 229 -7.85 -1.92 5.52
C ALA A 229 -7.49 -3.34 6.01
N PHE A 230 -6.30 -3.56 6.56
CA PHE A 230 -5.91 -4.87 7.12
C PHE A 230 -6.67 -5.26 8.40
N VAL A 231 -7.05 -4.29 9.23
CA VAL A 231 -7.91 -4.53 10.41
C VAL A 231 -9.33 -4.89 9.97
N GLU A 232 -9.93 -4.07 9.11
CA GLU A 232 -11.28 -4.32 8.60
C GLU A 232 -11.34 -5.61 7.76
N ARG A 233 -10.23 -6.03 7.14
CA ARG A 233 -10.10 -7.29 6.41
C ARG A 233 -10.44 -8.51 7.27
N CYS A 234 -10.05 -8.53 8.53
CA CYS A 234 -10.27 -9.68 9.42
C CYS A 234 -11.22 -9.40 10.58
N ARG A 235 -11.91 -8.26 10.54
CA ARG A 235 -12.83 -7.88 11.61
C ARG A 235 -13.94 -8.92 11.73
N ASN A 236 -14.11 -9.44 12.94
CA ASN A 236 -15.23 -10.31 13.34
C ASN A 236 -15.96 -9.76 14.58
N TRP A 237 -15.70 -8.50 14.94
CA TRP A 237 -16.35 -7.76 16.02
C TRP A 237 -17.00 -6.48 15.50
N VAL A 238 -18.02 -6.00 16.21
CA VAL A 238 -18.78 -4.81 15.81
C VAL A 238 -18.05 -3.54 16.26
N HIS A 239 -18.17 -2.46 15.49
CA HIS A 239 -17.73 -1.15 15.95
C HIS A 239 -18.56 -0.68 17.14
N LYS A 240 -17.90 -0.05 18.10
CA LYS A 240 -18.58 0.55 19.27
C LYS A 240 -19.41 1.77 18.81
N PRO A 241 -20.52 2.11 19.50
CA PRO A 241 -21.34 3.28 19.16
C PRO A 241 -20.55 4.60 19.09
N ASN A 242 -19.50 4.72 19.92
CA ASN A 242 -18.59 5.87 19.98
C ASN A 242 -17.36 5.73 19.08
N CYS A 243 -17.43 4.93 18.00
CA CYS A 243 -16.31 4.72 17.09
C CYS A 243 -15.75 6.04 16.56
N GLU A 244 -14.43 6.22 16.69
CA GLU A 244 -13.77 7.46 16.27
C GLU A 244 -13.84 7.68 14.75
N TYR A 245 -13.89 6.60 13.95
CA TYR A 245 -14.07 6.72 12.49
C TYR A 245 -15.40 7.38 12.14
N ARG A 246 -16.48 7.01 12.87
CA ARG A 246 -17.81 7.61 12.69
C ARG A 246 -17.83 9.03 13.20
N ALA A 247 -17.31 9.27 14.41
CA ALA A 247 -17.31 10.59 15.04
C ALA A 247 -16.52 11.64 14.23
N GLN A 248 -15.40 11.24 13.61
CA GLN A 248 -14.57 12.15 12.81
C GLN A 248 -14.88 12.11 11.31
N GLY A 249 -15.75 11.19 10.86
CA GLY A 249 -16.10 11.03 9.44
C GLY A 249 -14.92 10.71 8.53
N ARG A 250 -13.85 10.09 9.05
CA ARG A 250 -12.61 9.84 8.28
C ARG A 250 -11.93 8.53 8.66
N ILE A 251 -11.32 7.90 7.65
CA ILE A 251 -10.49 6.70 7.78
C ILE A 251 -9.28 6.85 6.84
N PRO A 252 -8.04 6.60 7.30
CA PRO A 252 -7.63 6.44 8.70
C PRO A 252 -7.99 7.65 9.58
N LEU A 253 -7.94 7.49 10.91
CA LEU A 253 -8.08 8.63 11.82
C LEU A 253 -6.99 9.67 11.57
N SER A 254 -5.74 9.26 11.37
CA SER A 254 -4.67 10.17 10.97
C SER A 254 -3.57 9.42 10.25
N VAL A 255 -2.87 10.13 9.36
CA VAL A 255 -1.61 9.69 8.76
C VAL A 255 -0.41 10.51 9.23
N ALA A 256 -0.64 11.52 10.08
CA ALA A 256 0.43 12.35 10.63
C ALA A 256 1.29 11.54 11.61
N TRP A 257 2.57 11.90 11.74
CA TRP A 257 3.43 11.40 12.82
C TRP A 257 2.79 11.64 14.20
N GLY A 258 3.10 10.77 15.17
CA GLY A 258 2.60 10.92 16.54
C GLY A 258 1.10 10.66 16.75
N GLU A 259 0.31 10.46 15.69
CA GLU A 259 -1.15 10.25 15.77
C GLU A 259 -1.55 8.82 15.34
N LYS A 260 -2.60 8.26 15.95
CA LYS A 260 -3.05 6.89 15.64
C LYS A 260 -3.91 6.83 14.36
N PRO A 261 -3.74 5.82 13.48
CA PRO A 261 -4.58 5.62 12.29
C PRO A 261 -5.87 4.83 12.57
N LEU A 262 -5.93 4.09 13.69
CA LEU A 262 -6.98 3.13 14.00
C LEU A 262 -7.99 3.66 15.03
N CYS A 263 -9.24 3.24 14.89
CA CYS A 263 -10.25 3.36 15.94
C CYS A 263 -9.98 2.37 17.09
N SER A 264 -10.43 2.69 18.30
CA SER A 264 -10.25 1.85 19.50
C SER A 264 -11.29 0.73 19.63
N CYS A 265 -12.11 0.51 18.61
CA CYS A 265 -13.20 -0.47 18.66
C CYS A 265 -12.71 -1.91 18.79
N GLY A 266 -11.52 -2.22 18.24
CA GLY A 266 -10.94 -3.56 18.26
C GLY A 266 -9.83 -3.80 19.28
N GLU A 267 -9.53 -2.81 20.12
CA GLU A 267 -8.50 -2.96 21.14
C GLU A 267 -8.88 -4.07 22.13
N GLY A 268 -8.01 -5.07 22.26
CA GLY A 268 -8.17 -6.22 23.15
C GLY A 268 -9.23 -7.24 22.72
N VAL A 269 -9.86 -7.09 21.54
CA VAL A 269 -10.95 -7.96 21.10
C VAL A 269 -10.41 -9.17 20.34
N GLY A 270 -10.81 -10.38 20.74
CA GLY A 270 -10.51 -11.62 20.00
C GLY A 270 -9.08 -12.14 20.11
N LEU A 271 -8.26 -11.59 21.02
CA LEU A 271 -6.86 -11.96 21.24
C LEU A 271 -6.70 -12.92 22.44
N THR A 272 -7.57 -13.94 22.55
CA THR A 272 -7.65 -14.84 23.72
C THR A 272 -7.20 -16.28 23.45
N GLY A 273 -7.05 -16.64 22.17
CA GLY A 273 -6.58 -17.96 21.75
C GLY A 273 -5.16 -18.28 22.22
N PRO A 274 -4.75 -19.57 22.23
CA PRO A 274 -3.43 -20.00 22.70
C PRO A 274 -2.26 -19.29 22.02
N GLN A 275 -2.40 -18.95 20.74
CA GLN A 275 -1.40 -18.25 19.94
C GLN A 275 -1.09 -16.82 20.43
N TRP A 276 -1.95 -16.24 21.27
CA TRP A 276 -1.75 -14.93 21.86
C TRP A 276 -1.20 -15.00 23.29
N LYS A 277 -1.01 -16.19 23.86
CA LYS A 277 -0.52 -16.40 25.24
C LYS A 277 1.01 -16.34 25.31
N VAL A 278 1.58 -15.27 24.77
CA VAL A 278 3.01 -14.97 24.82
C VAL A 278 3.24 -14.00 26.00
N PRO A 279 4.02 -14.38 27.03
CA PRO A 279 4.20 -13.58 28.25
C PRO A 279 4.56 -12.11 27.99
N GLU A 280 5.45 -11.88 27.03
CA GLU A 280 5.98 -10.59 26.59
C GLU A 280 4.86 -9.68 26.05
N TRP A 281 3.82 -10.23 25.45
CA TRP A 281 2.73 -9.46 24.84
C TRP A 281 1.65 -9.08 25.85
N LYS A 282 1.59 -9.76 27.00
CA LYS A 282 0.47 -9.68 27.95
C LYS A 282 0.09 -8.24 28.33
N ALA A 283 1.09 -7.39 28.58
CA ALA A 283 0.87 -6.00 29.00
C ALA A 283 0.33 -5.10 27.87
N LEU A 284 0.54 -5.48 26.62
CA LEU A 284 0.22 -4.66 25.44
C LEU A 284 -0.98 -5.19 24.63
N LEU A 285 -1.34 -6.47 24.76
CA LEU A 285 -2.51 -7.07 24.09
C LEU A 285 -3.84 -6.31 24.33
N PRO A 286 -4.13 -5.76 25.53
CA PRO A 286 -5.34 -4.96 25.73
C PRO A 286 -5.45 -3.74 24.81
N PHE A 287 -4.32 -3.23 24.33
CA PHE A 287 -4.23 -2.07 23.44
C PHE A 287 -4.03 -2.46 21.97
N ALA A 288 -3.94 -3.77 21.68
CA ALA A 288 -3.71 -4.29 20.35
C ALA A 288 -5.02 -4.57 19.62
N THR A 289 -5.04 -4.38 18.30
CA THR A 289 -6.17 -4.74 17.42
C THR A 289 -5.74 -5.82 16.43
N ARG A 290 -6.52 -6.89 16.26
CA ARG A 290 -6.20 -7.94 15.27
C ARG A 290 -6.19 -7.39 13.85
N THR A 291 -5.26 -7.82 13.02
CA THR A 291 -5.01 -7.34 11.66
C THR A 291 -4.52 -8.48 10.76
N ALA A 292 -5.03 -8.54 9.53
CA ALA A 292 -4.65 -9.53 8.52
C ALA A 292 -3.74 -8.88 7.46
N ILE A 293 -2.44 -8.91 7.71
CA ILE A 293 -1.42 -8.32 6.84
C ILE A 293 -1.06 -9.34 5.76
N SER A 294 -0.96 -8.94 4.49
CA SER A 294 -0.50 -9.85 3.44
C SER A 294 0.43 -9.15 2.47
N PRO A 295 1.22 -9.93 1.71
CA PRO A 295 1.86 -9.46 0.51
C PRO A 295 0.88 -8.76 -0.45
N ILE A 296 1.35 -7.73 -1.15
CA ILE A 296 0.58 -6.97 -2.13
C ILE A 296 1.27 -7.08 -3.48
N PHE A 297 0.61 -7.75 -4.42
CA PHE A 297 1.18 -8.05 -5.72
C PHE A 297 0.89 -6.96 -6.74
N SER A 298 1.90 -6.66 -7.54
CA SER A 298 1.73 -5.94 -8.80
C SER A 298 0.82 -6.70 -9.77
N VAL A 299 0.17 -5.95 -10.65
CA VAL A 299 -0.84 -6.48 -11.57
C VAL A 299 -0.19 -6.74 -12.93
N SER A 300 0.01 -8.01 -13.29
CA SER A 300 0.82 -8.42 -14.45
C SER A 300 0.30 -7.99 -15.82
N TYR A 301 -0.99 -7.62 -15.94
CA TYR A 301 -1.55 -7.04 -17.16
C TYR A 301 -1.45 -5.50 -17.23
N ILE A 302 -1.03 -4.85 -16.14
CA ILE A 302 -0.75 -3.40 -16.09
C ILE A 302 0.76 -3.17 -16.21
N GLU A 303 1.57 -4.00 -15.54
CA GLU A 303 3.02 -3.82 -15.46
C GLU A 303 3.78 -5.15 -15.59
N SER A 304 5.05 -5.08 -16.01
CA SER A 304 5.91 -6.26 -16.11
C SER A 304 6.26 -6.79 -14.72
N VAL A 305 6.00 -8.08 -14.49
CA VAL A 305 6.35 -8.79 -13.26
C VAL A 305 7.13 -10.03 -13.64
N ALA A 306 8.19 -10.32 -12.89
CA ALA A 306 9.06 -11.49 -13.09
C ALA A 306 9.79 -11.50 -14.44
N GLY A 307 10.03 -10.34 -15.08
CA GLY A 307 10.71 -10.27 -16.37
C GLY A 307 12.11 -10.89 -16.37
N VAL A 308 12.80 -10.90 -15.22
CA VAL A 308 14.12 -11.54 -15.05
C VAL A 308 14.03 -13.07 -15.01
N LEU A 309 12.90 -13.63 -14.56
CA LEU A 309 12.64 -15.09 -14.55
C LEU A 309 12.17 -15.59 -15.91
N ASN A 310 11.53 -14.71 -16.69
CA ASN A 310 11.22 -14.94 -18.09
C ASN A 310 12.51 -14.85 -18.93
N LYS A 311 13.35 -15.90 -18.88
CA LYS A 311 14.44 -16.14 -19.84
C LYS A 311 13.94 -16.42 -21.27
N THR A 312 12.66 -16.20 -21.55
CA THR A 312 12.20 -15.95 -22.92
C THR A 312 12.77 -14.61 -23.35
N THR A 313 13.69 -14.66 -24.32
CA THR A 313 14.20 -13.57 -25.17
C THR A 313 13.45 -12.25 -24.95
N PRO A 314 14.14 -11.13 -24.62
CA PRO A 314 13.47 -9.88 -24.29
C PRO A 314 12.40 -9.61 -25.33
N SER A 315 11.13 -9.69 -24.90
CA SER A 315 10.01 -9.33 -25.77
C SER A 315 10.37 -7.97 -26.33
N LYS A 316 10.56 -7.89 -27.66
CA LYS A 316 11.04 -6.69 -28.34
C LYS A 316 10.39 -5.49 -27.66
N PRO A 317 11.17 -4.54 -27.09
CA PRO A 317 10.60 -3.41 -26.38
C PRO A 317 9.52 -2.82 -27.27
N ILE A 318 8.29 -2.74 -26.76
CA ILE A 318 7.13 -2.27 -27.52
C ILE A 318 7.58 -1.01 -28.25
N GLU A 319 7.68 -1.10 -29.57
CA GLU A 319 8.14 0.00 -30.40
C GLU A 319 7.02 1.03 -30.44
N ALA A 320 6.97 1.88 -29.42
CA ALA A 320 6.00 2.96 -29.26
C ALA A 320 6.68 4.32 -29.31
N CYS A 321 5.93 5.32 -29.79
CA CYS A 321 6.38 6.70 -29.77
C CYS A 321 6.50 7.20 -28.32
N TRP A 322 7.66 7.76 -27.96
CA TRP A 322 7.95 8.34 -26.64
C TRP A 322 7.10 9.57 -26.29
N THR A 323 6.34 10.10 -27.24
CA THR A 323 5.49 11.28 -27.07
C THR A 323 4.01 10.92 -26.95
N CYS A 324 3.50 10.07 -27.85
CA CYS A 324 2.07 9.78 -27.96
C CYS A 324 1.71 8.31 -27.71
N GLY A 325 2.68 7.43 -27.49
CA GLY A 325 2.45 6.00 -27.26
C GLY A 325 1.98 5.19 -28.48
N SER A 326 1.71 5.82 -29.62
CA SER A 326 1.25 5.13 -30.83
C SER A 326 2.35 4.26 -31.47
N ALA A 327 1.93 3.18 -32.12
CA ALA A 327 2.74 2.45 -33.09
C ALA A 327 3.04 3.35 -34.31
N GLY A 328 4.29 3.40 -34.76
CA GLY A 328 4.68 4.20 -35.93
C GLY A 328 3.97 3.73 -37.20
N LYS A 329 3.59 4.65 -38.09
CA LYS A 329 3.00 4.34 -39.40
C LYS A 329 3.97 4.80 -40.51
N PRO A 330 4.72 3.93 -41.21
CA PRO A 330 4.84 2.46 -41.09
C PRO A 330 5.94 1.98 -40.11
N LYS A 331 6.79 2.87 -39.59
CA LYS A 331 7.85 2.58 -38.60
C LYS A 331 8.14 3.80 -37.75
N LEU A 332 8.78 3.62 -36.60
CA LEU A 332 9.21 4.74 -35.76
C LEU A 332 10.53 5.34 -36.24
N LEU A 333 10.64 6.66 -36.14
CA LEU A 333 11.89 7.40 -36.33
C LEU A 333 12.73 7.30 -35.06
N VAL A 334 14.02 7.03 -35.21
CA VAL A 334 14.96 6.94 -34.09
C VAL A 334 15.68 8.27 -33.91
N CYS A 335 15.89 8.70 -32.66
CA CYS A 335 16.69 9.89 -32.36
C CYS A 335 18.12 9.73 -32.91
N GLY A 336 18.55 10.62 -33.80
CA GLY A 336 19.88 10.56 -34.41
C GLY A 336 21.05 10.68 -33.43
N LYS A 337 20.84 11.31 -32.26
CA LYS A 337 21.89 11.50 -31.25
C LYS A 337 22.07 10.28 -30.36
N CYS A 338 21.02 9.88 -29.65
CA CYS A 338 21.11 8.82 -28.64
C CYS A 338 20.75 7.43 -29.16
N LYS A 339 20.22 7.31 -30.38
CA LYS A 339 19.64 6.09 -30.99
C LYS A 339 18.67 5.26 -30.12
N LYS A 340 18.24 5.76 -28.95
CA LYS A 340 17.38 5.08 -27.97
C LYS A 340 15.92 5.53 -28.05
N ALA A 341 15.66 6.83 -28.18
CA ALA A 341 14.30 7.35 -28.24
C ALA A 341 13.67 7.16 -29.63
N LYS A 342 12.39 6.77 -29.67
CA LYS A 342 11.63 6.49 -30.89
C LYS A 342 10.39 7.38 -31.01
N TYR A 343 10.09 7.86 -32.21
CA TYR A 343 9.03 8.84 -32.45
C TYR A 343 8.17 8.51 -33.67
N CYS A 344 6.89 8.86 -33.57
CA CYS A 344 5.92 8.76 -34.67
C CYS A 344 6.30 9.66 -35.86
N SER A 345 6.90 10.81 -35.56
CA SER A 345 7.20 11.90 -36.50
C SER A 345 8.21 12.87 -35.88
N ALA A 346 8.77 13.76 -36.69
CA ALA A 346 9.59 14.87 -36.21
C ALA A 346 8.81 15.82 -35.26
N ALA A 347 7.50 15.95 -35.44
CA ALA A 347 6.64 16.70 -34.52
C ALA A 347 6.60 16.06 -33.12
N CYS A 348 6.37 14.74 -33.06
CA CYS A 348 6.46 13.97 -31.81
C CYS A 348 7.83 14.18 -31.13
N GLN A 349 8.92 14.13 -31.88
CA GLN A 349 10.28 14.35 -31.33
C GLN A 349 10.47 15.75 -30.76
N ARG A 350 10.04 16.80 -31.46
CA ARG A 350 10.16 18.20 -31.00
C ARG A 350 9.34 18.44 -29.73
N GLN A 351 8.14 17.88 -29.66
CA GLN A 351 7.28 17.98 -28.48
C GLN A 351 7.90 17.33 -27.23
N ASN A 352 8.59 16.19 -27.40
CA ASN A 352 9.30 15.52 -26.30
C ASN A 352 10.68 16.12 -26.00
N TRP A 353 11.18 17.06 -26.82
CA TRP A 353 12.57 17.54 -26.69
C TRP A 353 12.88 18.18 -25.34
N THR A 354 11.92 18.90 -24.75
CA THR A 354 12.08 19.58 -23.46
C THR A 354 12.39 18.61 -22.31
N THR A 355 11.84 17.40 -22.37
CA THR A 355 12.09 16.32 -21.40
C THR A 355 13.25 15.43 -21.85
N HIS A 356 13.25 15.00 -23.11
CA HIS A 356 14.28 14.10 -23.67
C HIS A 356 15.69 14.66 -23.59
N LYS A 357 15.88 15.97 -23.84
CA LYS A 357 17.21 16.59 -23.90
C LYS A 357 18.05 16.38 -22.64
N LYS A 358 17.40 16.27 -21.47
CA LYS A 358 18.06 16.04 -20.17
C LYS A 358 18.79 14.70 -20.13
N ASN A 359 18.27 13.71 -20.88
CA ASN A 359 18.73 12.33 -20.84
C ASN A 359 19.31 11.87 -22.21
N CYS A 360 19.35 12.76 -23.21
CA CYS A 360 19.82 12.47 -24.57
C CYS A 360 21.36 12.54 -24.67
N LYS A 361 22.01 11.43 -24.33
CA LYS A 361 23.46 11.23 -24.47
C LYS A 361 23.77 10.56 -25.81
N ALA A 362 24.85 10.99 -26.47
CA ALA A 362 25.32 10.34 -27.70
C ALA A 362 25.62 8.87 -27.40
N LEU A 363 25.27 7.99 -28.34
CA LEU A 363 25.46 6.55 -28.20
C LEU A 363 26.82 6.15 -28.76
#